data_AF-A0A1R2BBY1-F1
#
_entry.id   AF-A0A1R2BBY1-F1
#
_cell.length_a   1.000
_cell.length_b   1.000
_cell.length_c   1.000
_cell.angle_alpha   90.00
_cell.angle_beta   90.00
_cell.angle_gamma   90.00
#
_symmetry.space_group_name_H-M   'P 1'
#
loop_
_entity.id
_entity.type
_entity.pdbx_description
1 polymer ?
#
loop_
_entity_poly.entity_id
_entity_poly.type
_entity_poly.pdbx_seq_one_letter_code
_entity_poly.pdbx_strand_id
1 'polypeptide(L)'
;MAMSKKSSQDSLLNDNIIEEKIISADGEVTIKKYSKRKFLGKGGFARVYEFLSLDTRRLQAAKIIGKDQLTKQRRRQKLMSEIKIHKSLNHQNIVEFDF
;
A
#
# COMPACT_ATOMS: atom_id res chain seq x y z
N MET A 1 39.96 21.78 -8.89
CA MET A 1 38.82 20.97 -9.39
C MET A 1 38.75 19.70 -8.58
N ALA A 2 37.75 19.54 -7.73
CA ALA A 2 37.45 18.24 -7.10
C ALA A 2 35.92 18.12 -7.03
N MET A 3 35.43 17.08 -7.69
CA MET A 3 34.02 16.86 -7.98
C MET A 3 33.22 16.57 -6.70
N SER A 4 32.07 17.25 -6.59
CA SER A 4 31.03 17.00 -5.60
C SER A 4 30.54 15.56 -5.70
N LYS A 5 30.70 14.79 -4.62
CA LYS A 5 30.00 13.51 -4.44
C LYS A 5 28.51 13.80 -4.23
N LYS A 6 27.76 13.86 -5.33
CA LYS A 6 26.29 13.76 -5.28
C LYS A 6 25.96 12.33 -4.87
N SER A 7 25.52 12.15 -3.63
CA SER A 7 25.15 10.84 -3.07
C SER A 7 24.09 10.18 -3.95
N SER A 8 24.38 8.98 -4.42
CA SER A 8 23.57 8.15 -5.32
C SER A 8 22.24 7.65 -4.73
N GLN A 9 21.66 8.34 -3.74
CA GLN A 9 20.39 7.96 -3.12
C GLN A 9 19.17 8.73 -3.65
N ASP A 10 19.34 9.86 -4.32
CA ASP A 10 18.20 10.69 -4.79
C ASP A 10 17.54 10.18 -6.08
N SER A 11 18.11 9.20 -6.78
CA SER A 11 17.62 8.74 -8.08
C SER A 11 16.62 7.57 -8.04
N LEU A 12 16.21 7.09 -6.85
CA LEU A 12 15.20 6.02 -6.71
C LEU A 12 13.80 6.52 -6.32
N LEU A 13 13.62 7.83 -6.14
CA LEU A 13 12.40 8.43 -5.61
C LEU A 13 11.28 8.63 -6.65
N ASN A 14 11.56 8.47 -7.95
CA ASN A 14 10.64 8.95 -8.98
C ASN A 14 9.65 7.90 -9.53
N ASP A 15 9.87 6.59 -9.32
CA ASP A 15 9.01 5.52 -9.90
C ASP A 15 8.06 4.83 -8.90
N ASN A 16 7.98 5.32 -7.65
CA ASN A 16 7.34 4.58 -6.56
C ASN A 16 6.21 5.33 -5.84
N ILE A 17 5.74 6.46 -6.37
CA ILE A 17 4.58 7.14 -5.78
C ILE A 17 3.29 6.45 -6.23
N ILE A 18 2.48 6.04 -5.27
CA ILE A 18 1.14 5.48 -5.48
C ILE A 18 0.12 6.49 -4.96
N GLU A 19 -0.86 6.79 -5.80
CA GLU A 19 -1.95 7.69 -5.49
C GLU A 19 -3.24 6.91 -5.23
N GLU A 20 -3.86 7.19 -4.09
CA GLU A 20 -5.18 6.69 -3.73
C GLU A 20 -6.18 7.83 -3.94
N LYS A 21 -7.06 7.66 -4.93
CA LYS A 21 -8.15 8.60 -5.20
C LYS A 21 -9.37 8.22 -4.37
N ILE A 22 -9.72 9.08 -3.43
CA ILE A 22 -10.90 8.96 -2.56
C ILE A 22 -11.94 9.94 -3.10
N ILE A 23 -13.15 9.44 -3.36
CA ILE A 23 -14.28 10.24 -3.82
C ILE A 23 -15.30 10.29 -2.68
N SER A 24 -15.52 11.48 -2.14
CA SER A 24 -16.52 11.74 -1.10
C SER A 24 -17.94 11.73 -1.68
N ALA A 25 -18.95 11.62 -0.82
CA ALA A 25 -20.37 11.62 -1.23
C ALA A 25 -20.76 12.89 -2.02
N ASP A 26 -20.16 14.03 -1.69
CA ASP A 26 -20.39 15.33 -2.33
C ASP A 26 -19.64 15.49 -3.66
N GLY A 27 -18.95 14.45 -4.14
CA GLY A 27 -18.16 14.46 -5.37
C GLY A 27 -16.76 15.06 -5.22
N GLU A 28 -16.40 15.53 -4.02
CA GLU A 28 -15.05 16.00 -3.74
C GLU A 28 -14.02 14.87 -3.88
N VAL A 29 -12.92 15.17 -4.58
CA VAL A 29 -11.83 14.23 -4.81
C VAL A 29 -10.68 14.58 -3.89
N THR A 30 -10.34 13.67 -2.97
CA THR A 30 -9.11 13.73 -2.19
C THR A 30 -8.11 12.72 -2.74
N ILE A 31 -6.83 13.11 -2.85
CA ILE A 31 -5.76 12.21 -3.27
C ILE A 31 -4.80 12.03 -2.10
N LYS A 32 -4.69 10.80 -1.58
CA LYS A 32 -3.62 10.43 -0.66
C LYS A 32 -2.43 9.91 -1.45
N LYS A 33 -1.21 10.28 -1.03
CA LYS A 33 0.01 9.84 -1.71
C LYS A 33 0.87 8.98 -0.81
N TYR A 34 1.41 7.90 -1.39
CA TYR A 34 2.27 6.97 -0.69
C TYR A 34 3.55 6.72 -1.49
N SER A 35 4.70 6.71 -0.80
CA SER A 35 5.95 6.21 -1.36
C SER A 35 6.05 4.72 -1.08
N LYS A 36 6.02 3.91 -2.14
CA LYS A 36 6.33 2.48 -2.08
C LYS A 36 7.83 2.30 -1.86
N ARG A 37 8.18 1.45 -0.89
CA ARG A 37 9.55 1.19 -0.47
C ARG A 37 9.83 -0.32 -0.52
N LYS A 38 10.52 -0.82 0.50
CA LYS A 38 11.08 -2.16 0.57
C LYS A 38 10.01 -3.24 0.37
N PHE A 39 10.37 -4.29 -0.36
CA PHE A 39 9.58 -5.52 -0.41
C PHE A 39 9.68 -6.28 0.92
N LEU A 40 8.53 -6.62 1.51
CA LEU A 40 8.43 -7.30 2.80
C LEU A 40 8.20 -8.81 2.65
N GLY A 41 7.43 -9.22 1.64
CA GLY A 41 7.15 -10.65 1.44
C GLY A 41 6.12 -10.93 0.35
N LYS A 42 6.01 -12.20 -0.02
CA LYS A 42 5.05 -12.68 -1.03
C LYS A 42 4.22 -13.82 -0.45
N GLY A 43 2.91 -13.71 -0.58
CA GLY A 43 1.97 -14.81 -0.35
C GLY A 43 1.47 -15.38 -1.68
N GLY A 44 0.56 -16.36 -1.61
CA GLY A 44 -0.03 -16.99 -2.80
C GLY A 44 -0.79 -16.01 -3.70
N PHE A 45 -1.38 -14.95 -3.14
CA PHE A 45 -2.26 -14.02 -3.86
C PHE A 45 -1.77 -12.57 -3.90
N ALA A 46 -0.74 -12.23 -3.13
CA ALA A 46 -0.35 -10.85 -2.91
C ALA A 46 1.16 -10.70 -2.70
N ARG A 47 1.65 -9.48 -2.96
CA ARG A 47 2.98 -9.03 -2.54
C ARG A 47 2.81 -7.92 -1.52
N VAL A 48 3.61 -7.95 -0.47
CA VAL A 48 3.59 -6.97 0.60
C VAL A 48 4.83 -6.10 0.48
N TYR A 49 4.63 -4.79 0.56
CA TYR A 49 5.70 -3.79 0.54
C TYR A 49 5.50 -2.81 1.68
N GLU A 50 6.59 -2.17 2.08
CA GLU A 50 6.57 -1.02 2.98
C GLU A 50 6.11 0.22 2.21
N PHE A 51 5.15 0.95 2.77
CA PHE A 51 4.60 2.19 2.21
C PHE A 51 4.74 3.30 3.26
N LEU A 52 5.22 4.47 2.82
CA LEU A 52 5.22 5.68 3.62
C LEU A 52 4.13 6.63 3.11
N SER A 53 3.15 6.96 3.94
CA SER A 53 2.22 8.05 3.68
C SER A 53 2.98 9.37 3.60
N LEU A 54 2.84 10.09 2.48
CA LEU A 54 3.51 11.39 2.30
C LEU A 54 2.83 12.50 3.12
N ASP A 55 1.55 12.31 3.43
CA ASP A 55 0.74 13.27 4.19
C ASP A 55 0.99 13.15 5.70
N THR A 56 0.97 11.93 6.24
CA THR A 56 1.06 11.68 7.69
C THR A 56 2.45 11.25 8.15
N ARG A 57 3.35 10.93 7.22
CA ARG A 57 4.66 10.29 7.49
C ARG A 57 4.54 8.94 8.21
N ARG A 58 3.35 8.31 8.24
CA ARG A 58 3.15 6.99 8.82
C ARG A 58 3.69 5.90 7.89
N LEU A 59 4.42 4.95 8.47
CA LEU A 59 4.95 3.77 7.78
C LEU A 59 3.99 2.59 7.97
N GLN A 60 3.62 1.93 6.88
CA GLN A 60 2.63 0.85 6.87
C GLN A 60 3.07 -0.28 5.93
N ALA A 61 2.51 -1.47 6.12
CA ALA A 61 2.67 -2.59 5.19
C ALA A 61 1.45 -2.67 4.25
N ALA A 62 1.68 -2.51 2.95
CA ALA A 62 0.62 -2.57 1.95
C ALA A 62 0.60 -3.91 1.23
N LYS A 63 -0.53 -4.62 1.30
CA LYS A 63 -0.77 -5.89 0.60
C LYS A 63 -1.33 -5.61 -0.80
N ILE A 64 -0.49 -5.74 -1.83
CA ILE A 64 -0.84 -5.47 -3.23
C ILE A 64 -1.35 -6.75 -3.90
N ILE A 65 -2.56 -6.66 -4.48
CA ILE A 65 -3.23 -7.74 -5.22
C ILE A 65 -3.48 -7.28 -6.65
N GLY A 66 -3.07 -8.09 -7.63
CA GLY A 66 -3.31 -7.78 -9.04
C GLY A 66 -4.80 -7.80 -9.40
N LYS A 67 -5.27 -6.86 -10.22
CA LYS A 67 -6.67 -6.79 -10.65
C LYS A 67 -7.10 -8.02 -11.47
N ASP A 68 -6.16 -8.60 -12.23
CA ASP A 68 -6.31 -9.87 -12.93
C ASP A 68 -6.67 -11.02 -11.98
N GLN A 69 -6.23 -10.94 -10.72
CA GLN A 69 -6.54 -11.94 -9.72
C GLN A 69 -8.01 -11.90 -9.25
N LEU A 70 -8.67 -10.75 -9.43
CA LEU A 70 -10.03 -10.51 -8.96
C LEU A 70 -11.12 -10.87 -9.98
N THR A 71 -10.72 -11.22 -11.20
CA THR A 71 -11.61 -11.66 -12.29
C THR A 71 -12.42 -12.91 -11.93
N LYS A 72 -11.83 -13.83 -11.15
CA LYS A 72 -12.49 -15.08 -10.75
C LYS A 72 -13.31 -14.84 -9.48
N GLN A 73 -14.63 -15.06 -9.54
CA GLN A 73 -15.56 -14.88 -8.43
C GLN A 73 -15.10 -15.56 -7.13
N ARG A 74 -14.60 -16.81 -7.21
CA ARG A 74 -14.08 -17.55 -6.05
C ARG A 74 -12.92 -16.84 -5.35
N ARG A 75 -11.99 -16.22 -6.11
CA ARG A 75 -10.86 -15.47 -5.52
C ARG A 75 -11.35 -14.17 -4.89
N ARG A 76 -12.28 -13.46 -5.54
CA ARG A 76 -12.90 -12.25 -5.00
C ARG A 76 -13.61 -12.52 -3.67
N GLN A 77 -14.39 -13.61 -3.59
CA GLN A 77 -15.08 -14.00 -2.35
C GLN A 77 -14.10 -14.31 -1.20
N LYS A 78 -13.00 -15.03 -1.48
CA LYS A 78 -11.95 -15.27 -0.47
C LYS A 78 -11.35 -13.96 0.05
N LEU A 79 -11.04 -13.02 -0.86
CA LEU A 79 -10.50 -11.71 -0.47
C LEU A 79 -11.50 -10.91 0.38
N MET A 80 -12.78 -10.85 -0.01
CA MET A 80 -13.80 -10.13 0.75
C MET A 80 -13.99 -10.73 2.15
N SER A 81 -13.94 -12.06 2.27
CA SER A 81 -13.99 -12.74 3.57
C SER A 81 -12.80 -12.38 4.44
N GLU A 82 -11.58 -12.44 3.88
CA GLU A 82 -10.35 -12.06 4.58
C GLU A 82 -10.41 -10.61 5.10
N ILE A 83 -10.85 -9.67 4.25
CA ILE A 83 -11.04 -8.26 4.62
C ILE A 83 -12.07 -8.12 5.74
N LYS A 84 -13.23 -8.81 5.65
CA LYS A 84 -14.28 -8.71 6.66
C LYS A 84 -13.80 -9.21 8.02
N ILE A 85 -13.14 -10.36 8.05
CA ILE A 85 -12.63 -10.94 9.29
C ILE A 85 -11.57 -10.01 9.88
N HIS A 86 -10.55 -9.60 9.12
CA HIS A 86 -9.45 -8.78 9.64
C HIS A 86 -9.93 -7.43 10.16
N LYS A 87 -10.87 -6.76 9.47
CA LYS A 87 -11.50 -5.52 9.97
C LYS A 87 -12.23 -5.66 11.31
N SER A 88 -12.74 -6.85 11.61
CA SER A 88 -13.46 -7.10 12.87
C SER A 88 -12.53 -7.41 14.05
N LEU A 89 -11.24 -7.60 13.80
CA LEU A 89 -10.25 -7.93 14.83
C LEU A 89 -9.61 -6.65 15.37
N ASN A 90 -9.63 -6.50 16.70
CA ASN A 90 -8.88 -5.48 17.42
C ASN A 90 -8.24 -6.10 18.65
N HIS A 91 -6.94 -6.41 18.56
CA HIS A 91 -6.21 -7.09 19.62
C HIS A 91 -4.71 -6.80 19.50
N GLN A 92 -4.03 -6.59 20.63
CA GLN A 92 -2.61 -6.21 20.67
C GLN A 92 -1.67 -7.13 19.87
N ASN A 93 -1.97 -8.43 19.84
CA ASN A 93 -1.16 -9.44 19.15
C ASN A 93 -1.64 -9.77 17.73
N ILE A 94 -2.59 -9.00 17.19
CA ILE A 94 -3.09 -9.13 15.82
C ILE A 94 -2.79 -7.81 15.10
N VAL A 95 -2.22 -7.90 13.90
CA VAL A 95 -1.93 -6.72 13.09
C VAL A 95 -3.22 -5.93 12.84
N GLU A 96 -3.20 -4.63 13.06
CA GLU A 96 -4.34 -3.75 12.80
C GLU A 96 -4.65 -3.67 11.29
N PHE A 97 -5.94 -3.64 10.94
CA PHE A 97 -6.38 -3.35 9.58
C PHE A 97 -6.62 -1.85 9.45
N ASP A 98 -5.86 -1.18 8.57
CA ASP A 98 -5.89 0.27 8.39
C ASP A 98 -6.14 0.64 6.91
N PHE A 99 -6.80 1.77 6.67
CA PHE A 99 -7.21 2.26 5.35
C PHE A 99 -6.49 3.55 4.92
#